data_AF-A0A5B0H669-F1
#
_entry.id   AF-A0A5B0H669-F1
#
_cell.length_a   1.000
_cell.length_b   1.000
_cell.length_c   1.000
_cell.angle_alpha   90.00
_cell.angle_beta   90.00
_cell.angle_gamma   90.00
#
_symmetry.space_group_name_H-M   'P 1'
#
loop_
_entity.id
_entity.type
_entity.pdbx_description
1 polymer ?
#
loop_
_entity_poly.entity_id
_entity_poly.type
_entity_poly.pdbx_seq_one_letter_code
_entity_poly.pdbx_strand_id
1 'polypeptide(L)'
;MDKLDPQTARAVRVDVRRLEAEAQGVDPAAPYPDGTTIARPHQPGRGPSRVFNLRLTEEQLTELHAAARRRHLPASTMARAWLLERLGAERSSQ
;
A
#
# COMPACT_ATOMS: atom_id res chain seq x y z
N MET A 1 4.75 -14.93 -18.34
CA MET A 1 4.92 -13.48 -18.11
C MET A 1 6.35 -13.30 -17.66
N ASP A 2 7.21 -13.03 -18.62
CA ASP A 2 8.66 -13.10 -18.45
C ASP A 2 9.14 -12.00 -17.52
N LYS A 3 9.89 -12.34 -16.46
CA LYS A 3 10.42 -11.35 -15.53
C LYS A 3 11.64 -10.72 -16.18
N LEU A 4 11.62 -9.40 -16.34
CA LEU A 4 12.80 -8.66 -16.78
C LEU A 4 13.99 -9.01 -15.89
N ASP A 5 15.15 -9.21 -16.54
CA ASP A 5 16.42 -9.35 -15.82
C ASP A 5 16.60 -8.18 -14.82
N PRO A 6 17.11 -8.44 -13.60
CA PRO A 6 17.23 -7.41 -12.57
C PRO A 6 18.00 -6.16 -12.99
N GLN A 7 18.99 -6.29 -13.86
CA GLN A 7 19.77 -5.17 -14.39
C GLN A 7 18.93 -4.32 -15.33
N THR A 8 18.19 -4.95 -16.24
CA THR A 8 17.26 -4.27 -17.14
C THR A 8 16.14 -3.58 -16.36
N ALA A 9 15.57 -4.26 -15.37
CA ALA A 9 14.54 -3.68 -14.50
C ALA A 9 15.06 -2.48 -13.68
N ARG A 10 16.35 -2.47 -13.32
CA ARG A 10 16.99 -1.31 -12.67
C ARG A 10 17.22 -0.17 -13.66
N ALA A 11 17.73 -0.47 -14.85
CA ALA A 11 17.96 0.52 -15.90
C ALA A 11 16.67 1.24 -16.30
N VAL A 12 15.59 0.48 -16.54
CA VAL A 12 14.26 1.04 -16.86
C VAL A 12 13.75 1.96 -15.75
N ARG A 13 13.92 1.59 -14.48
CA ARG A 13 13.49 2.44 -13.35
C ARG A 13 14.27 3.75 -13.25
N VAL A 14 15.57 3.72 -13.55
CA VAL A 14 16.40 4.93 -13.57
C VAL A 14 15.98 5.83 -14.73
N ASP A 15 15.72 5.25 -15.90
CA ASP A 15 15.32 5.97 -17.09
C ASP A 15 13.94 6.62 -16.93
N VAL A 16 12.96 5.88 -16.37
CA VAL A 16 11.64 6.44 -16.02
C VAL A 16 11.78 7.60 -15.05
N ARG A 17 12.57 7.47 -13.98
CA ARG A 17 12.77 8.55 -13.01
C ARG A 17 13.40 9.79 -13.66
N ARG A 18 14.32 9.59 -14.60
CA ARG A 18 14.95 10.69 -15.34
C ARG A 18 13.93 11.41 -16.23
N LEU A 19 13.12 10.67 -16.98
CA LEU A 19 12.07 11.23 -17.83
C LEU A 19 11.01 11.99 -17.03
N GLU A 20 10.62 11.48 -15.87
CA GLU A 20 9.69 12.16 -14.96
C GLU A 20 10.27 13.48 -14.43
N ALA A 21 11.55 13.49 -14.04
CA ALA A 21 12.22 14.68 -13.55
C ALA A 21 12.37 15.76 -14.65
N GLU A 22 12.78 15.34 -15.86
CA GLU A 22 12.87 16.21 -17.04
C GLU A 22 11.50 16.81 -17.41
N ALA A 23 10.42 16.01 -17.37
CA ALA A 23 9.07 16.47 -17.65
C ALA A 23 8.51 17.45 -16.61
N GLN A 24 8.91 17.29 -15.33
CA GLN A 24 8.49 18.17 -14.24
C GLN A 24 9.36 19.43 -14.11
N GLY A 25 10.46 19.53 -14.86
CA GLY A 25 11.43 20.62 -14.73
C GLY A 25 12.10 20.66 -13.36
N VAL A 26 12.13 19.52 -12.66
CA VAL A 26 12.69 19.38 -11.31
C VAL A 26 14.05 18.73 -11.44
N ASP A 27 15.10 19.38 -10.92
CA ASP A 27 16.40 18.73 -10.77
C ASP A 27 16.29 17.61 -9.72
N PRO A 28 16.47 16.32 -10.09
CA PRO A 28 16.35 15.20 -9.17
C PRO A 28 17.46 15.18 -8.10
N ALA A 29 18.53 15.96 -8.29
CA ALA A 29 19.58 16.17 -7.30
C ALA A 29 19.32 17.40 -6.41
N ALA A 30 18.29 18.19 -6.69
CA ALA A 30 17.93 19.33 -5.83
C ALA A 30 17.46 18.83 -4.45
N PRO A 31 17.82 19.55 -3.38
CA PRO A 31 17.29 19.26 -2.06
C PRO A 31 15.77 19.44 -2.03
N TYR A 32 15.08 18.59 -1.27
CA TYR A 32 13.65 18.76 -1.02
C TYR A 32 13.37 20.11 -0.34
N PRO A 33 12.25 20.79 -0.65
CA PRO A 33 11.87 22.04 -0.01
C PRO A 33 11.79 21.92 1.52
N ASP A 34 12.14 22.99 2.22
CA ASP A 34 12.01 23.07 3.67
C ASP A 34 10.55 22.78 4.10
N GLY A 35 10.39 21.97 5.15
CA GLY A 35 9.07 21.51 5.61
C GLY A 35 8.54 20.25 4.91
N THR A 36 9.27 19.68 3.94
CA THR A 36 8.90 18.38 3.35
C THR A 36 8.93 17.29 4.41
N THR A 37 7.76 16.76 4.76
CA THR A 37 7.64 15.63 5.68
C THR A 37 7.72 14.31 4.91
N ILE A 38 8.84 13.60 5.02
CA ILE A 38 8.98 12.26 4.45
C ILE A 38 8.27 11.25 5.37
N ALA A 39 7.04 10.88 5.04
CA ALA A 39 6.33 9.80 5.71
C ALA A 39 6.75 8.45 5.12
N ARG A 40 7.59 7.69 5.84
CA ARG A 40 7.84 6.29 5.49
C ARG A 40 6.68 5.41 6.00
N PRO A 41 6.19 4.45 5.21
CA PRO A 41 5.42 3.35 5.78
C PRO A 41 6.26 2.72 6.91
N HIS A 42 5.68 2.54 8.10
CA HIS A 42 6.34 2.01 9.32
C HIS A 42 7.24 2.98 10.11
N GLN A 43 6.98 4.29 10.05
CA GLN A 43 7.70 5.27 10.88
C GLN A 43 7.53 4.99 12.39
N PRO A 44 8.61 5.04 13.20
CA PRO A 44 8.53 4.90 14.65
C PRO A 44 7.63 6.00 15.23
N GLY A 45 6.59 5.60 15.97
CA GLY A 45 5.51 6.48 16.46
C GLY A 45 4.12 6.08 15.95
N ARG A 46 4.03 5.42 14.78
CA ARG A 46 2.91 4.51 14.49
C ARG A 46 3.33 3.14 14.98
N GLY A 47 2.89 2.76 16.19
CA GLY A 47 3.26 1.50 16.84
C GLY A 47 3.20 0.29 15.91
N PRO A 48 3.97 -0.78 16.20
CA PRO A 48 4.05 -1.95 15.32
C PRO A 48 2.64 -2.41 14.97
N SER A 49 2.32 -2.41 13.67
CA SER A 49 1.09 -3.01 13.20
C SER A 49 1.15 -4.48 13.58
N ARG A 50 0.46 -4.87 14.66
CA ARG A 50 0.43 -6.26 15.10
C ARG A 50 -0.16 -7.09 13.97
N VAL A 51 0.53 -8.17 13.61
CA VAL A 51 0.07 -9.10 12.58
C VAL A 51 -1.05 -9.93 13.18
N PHE A 52 -2.21 -9.92 12.53
CA PHE A 52 -3.38 -10.68 12.93
C PHE A 52 -3.63 -11.78 11.89
N ASN A 53 -3.51 -13.04 12.32
CA ASN A 53 -3.71 -14.20 11.45
C ASN A 53 -5.15 -14.71 11.58
N LEU A 54 -5.84 -14.80 10.44
CA LEU A 54 -7.20 -15.32 10.33
C LEU A 54 -7.18 -16.69 9.66
N ARG A 55 -7.92 -17.64 10.22
CA ARG A 55 -8.21 -18.92 9.55
C ARG A 55 -9.57 -18.77 8.86
N LEU A 56 -9.56 -18.89 7.54
CA LEU A 56 -10.74 -18.84 6.70
C LEU A 56 -10.84 -20.16 5.94
N THR A 57 -12.06 -20.59 5.63
CA THR A 57 -12.26 -21.63 4.60
C THR A 57 -11.95 -21.07 3.22
N GLU A 58 -11.75 -21.94 2.23
CA GLU A 58 -11.47 -21.54 0.86
C GLU A 58 -12.61 -20.69 0.27
N GLU A 59 -13.86 -21.05 0.60
CA GLU A 59 -15.06 -20.32 0.19
C GLU A 59 -15.08 -18.90 0.78
N GLN A 60 -14.84 -18.77 2.08
CA GLN A 60 -14.78 -17.46 2.76
C GLN A 60 -13.65 -16.57 2.21
N LEU A 61 -12.49 -17.17 1.91
CA LEU A 61 -11.38 -16.44 1.30
C LEU A 61 -11.73 -15.96 -0.11
N THR A 62 -12.41 -16.81 -0.89
CA THR A 62 -12.88 -16.48 -2.24
C THR A 62 -13.88 -15.33 -2.23
N GLU A 63 -14.85 -15.35 -1.32
CA GLU A 63 -15.82 -14.27 -1.13
C GLU A 63 -15.15 -12.95 -0.76
N LEU A 64 -14.18 -12.99 0.17
CA LEU A 64 -13.40 -11.83 0.56
C LEU A 64 -12.63 -11.24 -0.63
N HIS A 65 -11.99 -12.08 -1.43
CA HIS A 65 -11.29 -11.64 -2.64
C HIS A 65 -12.24 -11.03 -3.68
N ALA A 66 -13.41 -11.63 -3.90
CA ALA A 66 -14.41 -11.07 -4.80
C ALA A 66 -14.88 -9.69 -4.33
N ALA A 67 -15.16 -9.54 -3.03
CA ALA A 67 -15.56 -8.26 -2.44
C ALA A 67 -14.46 -7.20 -2.53
N ALA A 68 -13.20 -7.57 -2.29
CA ALA A 68 -12.06 -6.68 -2.36
C ALA A 68 -11.79 -6.20 -3.80
N ARG A 69 -11.91 -7.11 -4.79
CA ARG A 69 -11.77 -6.79 -6.22
C ARG A 69 -12.78 -5.76 -6.70
N ARG A 70 -14.06 -5.88 -6.30
CA ARG A 70 -15.10 -4.89 -6.64
C ARG A 70 -14.77 -3.47 -6.15
N ARG A 71 -13.96 -3.35 -5.10
CA ARG A 71 -13.56 -2.08 -4.49
C ARG A 71 -12.14 -1.67 -4.85
N HIS A 72 -11.45 -2.43 -5.71
CA HIS A 72 -10.05 -2.23 -6.07
C HIS A 72 -9.09 -2.17 -4.85
N LEU A 73 -9.39 -2.96 -3.81
CA LEU A 73 -8.59 -3.02 -2.59
C LEU A 73 -7.92 -4.40 -2.43
N PRO A 74 -6.77 -4.48 -1.74
CA PRO A 74 -6.25 -5.76 -1.27
C PRO A 74 -7.22 -6.44 -0.28
N ALA A 75 -7.31 -7.77 -0.31
CA ALA A 75 -8.18 -8.54 0.59
C ALA A 75 -7.90 -8.26 2.08
N SER A 76 -6.63 -8.09 2.46
CA SER A 76 -6.23 -7.74 3.82
C SER A 76 -6.71 -6.35 4.25
N THR A 77 -6.74 -5.39 3.31
CA THR A 77 -7.26 -4.04 3.55
C THR A 77 -8.77 -4.07 3.72
N MET A 78 -9.46 -4.85 2.87
CA MET A 78 -10.91 -5.07 2.95
C MET A 78 -11.32 -5.70 4.28
N ALA A 79 -10.63 -6.78 4.69
CA ALA A 79 -10.88 -7.46 5.96
C ALA A 79 -10.67 -6.53 7.17
N ARG A 80 -9.59 -5.74 7.15
CA ARG A 80 -9.32 -4.75 8.19
C ARG A 80 -10.43 -3.69 8.27
N ALA A 81 -10.88 -3.16 7.13
CA ALA A 81 -11.91 -2.14 7.09
C ALA A 81 -13.23 -2.64 7.71
N TRP A 82 -13.68 -3.83 7.29
CA TRP A 82 -14.88 -4.47 7.85
C TRP A 82 -14.78 -4.77 9.34
N LEU A 83 -13.62 -5.24 9.80
CA LEU A 83 -13.39 -5.49 11.22
C LEU A 83 -13.53 -4.20 12.04
N LEU A 84 -12.92 -3.10 11.59
CA LEU A 84 -12.98 -1.81 12.28
C LEU A 84 -14.39 -1.19 12.25
N GLU A 85 -15.10 -1.33 11.13
CA GLU A 85 -16.48 -0.89 10.99
C GLU A 85 -17.39 -1.60 11.98
N ARG A 86 -17.31 -2.94 12.05
CA ARG A 86 -18.09 -3.74 13.00
C ARG A 86 -17.81 -3.36 14.45
N LEU A 87 -16.54 -3.20 14.81
CA LEU A 87 -16.14 -2.75 16.16
C LEU A 87 -16.65 -1.34 16.48
N GLY A 88 -16.71 -0.45 15.49
CA GLY A 88 -17.28 0.89 15.65
C GLY A 88 -18.79 0.85 15.91
N ALA A 89 -19.52 0.02 15.15
CA ALA A 89 -20.95 -0.19 15.35
C ALA A 89 -21.27 -0.77 16.74
N GLU A 90 -20.47 -1.72 17.23
CA GLU A 90 -20.64 -2.30 18.58
C GLU A 90 -20.40 -1.26 19.69
N ARG A 91 -19.39 -0.41 19.57
CA ARG A 91 -19.14 0.67 20.55
C ARG A 91 -20.20 1.76 20.56
N SER A 92 -20.85 2.01 19.43
CA SER A 92 -21.88 3.05 19.31
C SER A 92 -23.26 2.57 19.77
N SER A 93 -23.42 1.26 19.99
CA SER A 93 -24.63 0.61 20.48
C SER A 93 -24.60 0.31 21.99
N GLN A 94 -23.50 0.65 22.67
CA GLN A 94 -23.36 0.63 24.13
C GLN A 94 -23.54 2.04 24.68
#